data_AF-A0AA36JGA6-F1
#
_entry.id   AF-A0AA36JGA6-F1
#
_cell.length_a   1.000
_cell.length_b   1.000
_cell.length_c   1.000
_cell.angle_alpha   90.00
_cell.angle_beta   90.00
_cell.angle_gamma   90.00
#
_symmetry.space_group_name_H-M   'P 1'
#
loop_
_entity.id
_entity.type
_entity.pdbx_description
1 polymer ?
#
loop_
_entity_poly.entity_id
_entity_poly.type
_entity_poly.pdbx_seq_one_letter_code
_entity_poly.pdbx_strand_id
1 'polypeptide(L)'
;MAGVAAARVLGRAGLQVRLYEREQLGGRLGALQLGEHQVGLGATYVKAKDPLFKAEMAKWEEMGLASEWSVGVPHFIEGPGDFREKPELKGPDDRWHVGRPNMASFVQLSEEDRKQITICGEVSSLRWAE
;
A
#
# COMPACT_ATOMS: atom_id res chain seq x y z
N MET A 1 5.10 -2.78 -0.26
CA MET A 1 5.29 -1.36 -0.66
C MET A 1 6.76 -0.97 -0.77
N ALA A 2 7.56 -1.10 0.29
CA ALA A 2 8.95 -0.62 0.31
C ALA A 2 9.80 -1.06 -0.90
N GLY A 3 9.84 -2.37 -1.21
CA GLY A 3 10.60 -2.88 -2.36
C GLY A 3 10.14 -2.31 -3.70
N VAL A 4 8.83 -2.21 -3.93
CA VAL A 4 8.27 -1.59 -5.14
C VAL A 4 8.59 -0.10 -5.21
N ALA A 5 8.52 0.62 -4.09
CA ALA A 5 8.88 2.04 -4.05
C ALA A 5 10.36 2.26 -4.43
N ALA A 6 11.27 1.46 -3.85
CA ALA A 6 12.70 1.50 -4.21
C ALA A 6 12.92 1.13 -5.69
N ALA A 7 12.27 0.07 -6.18
CA ALA A 7 12.37 -0.37 -7.56
C ALA A 7 11.90 0.71 -8.55
N ARG A 8 10.81 1.43 -8.25
CA ARG A 8 10.34 2.56 -9.06
C ARG A 8 11.36 3.69 -9.12
N VAL A 9 11.98 4.05 -7.98
CA VAL A 9 13.00 5.10 -7.96
C VAL A 9 14.20 4.71 -8.83
N LEU A 10 14.70 3.48 -8.71
CA LEU A 10 15.81 2.97 -9.51
C LEU A 10 15.44 2.85 -11.00
N GLY A 11 14.24 2.36 -11.32
CA GLY A 11 13.75 2.23 -12.69
C GLY A 11 13.58 3.58 -13.39
N ARG A 12 13.07 4.60 -12.69
CA ARG A 12 13.00 5.97 -13.22
C ARG A 12 14.37 6.60 -13.46
N ALA A 13 15.41 6.12 -12.76
CA ALA A 13 16.80 6.48 -13.03
C ALA A 13 17.41 5.70 -14.22
N GLY A 14 16.63 4.86 -14.91
CA GLY A 14 17.06 4.08 -16.07
C GLY A 14 17.77 2.77 -15.73
N LEU A 15 17.74 2.34 -14.47
CA LEU A 15 18.35 1.09 -14.03
C LEU A 15 17.37 -0.08 -14.19
N GLN A 16 17.87 -1.20 -14.72
CA GLN A 16 17.12 -2.45 -14.76
C GLN A 16 17.09 -3.10 -13.38
N VAL A 17 15.89 -3.34 -12.84
CA VAL A 17 15.67 -3.84 -11.48
C VAL A 17 15.04 -5.23 -11.53
N ARG A 18 15.61 -6.16 -10.75
CA ARG A 18 15.00 -7.46 -10.47
C ARG A 18 14.38 -7.43 -9.09
N LEU A 19 13.07 -7.64 -9.02
CA LEU A 19 12.32 -7.69 -7.78
C LEU A 19 11.92 -9.14 -7.49
N TYR A 20 12.41 -9.67 -6.37
CA TYR A 20 12.10 -11.03 -5.92
C TYR A 20 10.95 -10.97 -4.91
N GLU A 21 9.90 -11.73 -5.19
CA GLU A 21 8.69 -11.86 -4.37
C GLU A 21 8.18 -13.29 -4.53
N ARG A 22 7.94 -13.98 -3.42
CA ARG A 22 7.51 -15.39 -3.42
C ARG A 22 6.05 -15.51 -3.85
N GLU A 23 5.24 -14.54 -3.44
CA GLU A 23 3.79 -14.53 -3.67
C GLU A 23 3.43 -13.43 -4.67
N GLN A 24 2.40 -12.63 -4.34
CA GLN A 24 2.04 -11.45 -5.11
C GLN A 24 2.65 -10.20 -4.48
N LEU A 25 2.95 -9.21 -5.32
CA LEU A 25 3.38 -7.90 -4.82
C LEU A 25 2.33 -7.35 -3.86
N GLY A 26 2.80 -6.93 -2.68
CA GLY A 26 1.93 -6.29 -1.68
C GLY A 26 2.36 -6.61 -0.26
N GLY A 27 2.77 -7.86 -0.01
CA GLY A 27 3.03 -8.34 1.35
C GLY A 27 1.84 -8.01 2.26
N ARG A 28 2.06 -7.18 3.28
CA ARG A 28 1.00 -6.71 4.21
C ARG A 28 -0.10 -5.83 3.60
N LEU A 29 0.01 -5.45 2.32
CA LEU A 29 -1.05 -4.80 1.56
C LEU A 29 -1.84 -5.77 0.67
N GLY A 30 -1.47 -7.06 0.68
CA GLY A 30 -2.08 -8.08 -0.15
C GLY A 30 -3.57 -8.27 0.15
N ALA A 31 -4.26 -8.79 -0.87
CA ALA A 31 -5.66 -9.19 -0.78
C ALA A 31 -5.82 -10.61 -1.32
N LEU A 32 -6.82 -11.32 -0.80
CA LEU A 32 -7.21 -12.66 -1.25
C LEU A 32 -8.60 -12.59 -1.88
N GLN A 33 -8.82 -13.36 -2.95
CA GLN A 33 -10.15 -13.59 -3.48
C GLN A 33 -10.84 -14.69 -2.66
N LEU A 34 -12.00 -14.38 -2.08
CA LEU A 34 -12.85 -15.30 -1.33
C LEU A 34 -14.26 -15.28 -1.91
N GLY A 35 -14.59 -16.29 -2.73
CA GLY A 35 -15.84 -16.29 -3.50
C GLY A 35 -15.90 -15.08 -4.44
N GLU A 36 -16.97 -14.29 -4.34
CA GLU A 36 -17.16 -13.06 -5.12
C GLU A 36 -16.50 -11.82 -4.49
N HIS A 37 -15.87 -11.96 -3.31
CA HIS A 37 -15.30 -10.84 -2.57
C HIS A 37 -13.77 -10.83 -2.59
N GLN A 38 -13.20 -9.62 -2.49
CA GLN A 38 -11.78 -9.44 -2.20
C GLN A 38 -11.60 -8.99 -0.75
N VAL A 39 -10.74 -9.69 -0.03
CA VAL A 39 -10.49 -9.46 1.40
C VAL A 39 -9.03 -9.04 1.59
N GLY A 40 -8.81 -7.87 2.18
CA GLY A 40 -7.47 -7.41 2.56
C GLY A 40 -6.92 -8.25 3.72
N LEU A 41 -5.67 -8.69 3.61
CA LEU A 41 -5.04 -9.61 4.58
C LEU A 41 -4.23 -8.91 5.68
N GLY A 42 -3.97 -7.62 5.54
CA GLY A 42 -3.09 -6.89 6.43
C GLY A 42 -3.58 -5.46 6.70
N ALA A 43 -2.78 -4.48 6.28
CA ALA A 43 -3.10 -3.08 6.54
C ALA A 43 -4.43 -2.71 5.89
N THR A 44 -5.38 -2.26 6.71
CA THR A 44 -6.75 -1.92 6.29
C THR A 44 -6.83 -0.52 5.66
N TYR A 45 -5.99 0.41 6.11
CA TYR A 45 -5.90 1.77 5.60
C TYR A 45 -4.49 2.33 5.80
N VAL A 46 -4.19 3.45 5.14
CA VAL A 46 -2.91 4.16 5.26
C VAL A 46 -3.15 5.64 5.57
N LYS A 47 -2.35 6.21 6.48
CA LYS A 47 -2.31 7.66 6.74
C LYS A 47 -1.05 8.25 6.12
N ALA A 48 -1.21 9.18 5.19
CA ALA A 48 -0.09 9.90 4.60
C ALA A 48 0.24 11.13 5.45
N LYS A 49 1.31 11.05 6.25
CA LYS A 49 1.75 12.17 7.11
C LYS A 49 2.89 12.96 6.48
N ASP A 50 3.87 12.25 5.92
CA ASP A 50 5.03 12.82 5.25
C ASP A 50 4.63 13.56 3.95
N PRO A 51 5.17 14.78 3.66
CA PRO A 51 4.82 15.54 2.47
C PRO A 51 5.10 14.82 1.14
N LEU A 52 6.21 14.07 1.03
CA LEU A 52 6.54 13.33 -0.18
C LEU A 52 5.56 12.18 -0.38
N PHE A 53 5.20 11.50 0.71
CA PHE A 53 4.21 10.42 0.65
C PHE A 53 2.79 10.94 0.38
N LYS A 54 2.42 12.14 0.88
CA LYS A 54 1.17 12.82 0.52
C LYS A 54 1.10 13.12 -0.97
N ALA A 55 2.19 13.62 -1.55
CA ALA A 55 2.24 13.90 -2.98
C ALA A 55 2.10 12.62 -3.83
N GLU A 56 2.71 11.51 -3.40
CA GLU A 56 2.53 10.23 -4.10
C GLU A 56 1.11 9.67 -3.94
N MET A 57 0.50 9.81 -2.75
CA MET A 57 -0.89 9.43 -2.52
C MET A 57 -1.84 10.21 -3.44
N ALA A 58 -1.66 11.52 -3.58
CA ALA A 58 -2.48 12.35 -4.46
C ALA A 58 -2.42 11.87 -5.94
N LYS A 59 -1.23 11.50 -6.44
CA LYS A 59 -1.10 10.90 -7.77
C LYS A 59 -1.86 9.58 -7.88
N TRP A 60 -1.80 8.72 -6.86
CA TRP A 60 -2.55 7.48 -6.86
C TRP A 60 -4.07 7.72 -6.83
N GLU A 61 -4.53 8.77 -6.16
CA GLU A 61 -5.95 9.18 -6.20
C GLU A 61 -6.36 9.64 -7.60
N GLU A 62 -5.55 10.48 -8.25
CA GLU A 62 -5.77 10.94 -9.63
C GLU A 62 -5.80 9.77 -10.62
N MET A 63 -4.97 8.75 -10.40
CA MET A 63 -4.94 7.51 -11.19
C MET A 63 -6.06 6.53 -10.83
N GLY A 64 -6.90 6.83 -9.83
CA GLY A 64 -7.96 5.94 -9.35
C GLY A 64 -7.48 4.71 -8.59
N LEU A 65 -6.20 4.66 -8.21
CA LEU A 65 -5.59 3.59 -7.41
C LEU A 65 -5.79 3.80 -5.91
N ALA A 66 -6.11 5.01 -5.48
CA ALA A 66 -6.37 5.36 -4.10
C ALA A 66 -7.70 6.09 -3.95
N SER A 67 -8.24 6.09 -2.74
CA SER A 67 -9.32 6.98 -2.34
C SER A 67 -9.21 7.27 -0.85
N GLU A 68 -9.58 8.49 -0.48
CA GLU A 68 -9.88 8.80 0.91
C GLU A 68 -10.98 7.84 1.42
N TRP A 69 -10.70 7.21 2.55
CA TRP A 69 -11.66 6.40 3.29
C TRP A 69 -12.35 7.29 4.30
N SER A 70 -13.54 7.76 3.93
CA SER A 70 -14.40 8.57 4.79
C SER A 70 -15.03 7.69 5.87
N VAL A 71 -14.23 7.26 6.84
CA VAL A 71 -14.74 6.60 8.04
C VAL A 71 -15.02 7.58 9.16
N GLY A 72 -16.00 7.17 9.97
CA GLY A 72 -16.51 7.89 11.12
C GLY A 72 -15.47 8.13 12.20
N VAL A 73 -15.95 8.67 13.31
CA VAL A 73 -15.14 9.06 14.45
C VAL A 73 -14.51 7.82 15.11
N PRO A 74 -13.24 7.84 15.55
CA PRO A 74 -12.67 6.74 16.34
C PRO A 74 -13.50 6.48 17.61
N HIS A 75 -13.62 5.22 18.02
CA HIS A 75 -14.35 4.83 19.21
C HIS A 75 -13.47 4.05 20.18
N PHE A 76 -13.75 4.18 21.48
CA PHE A 76 -13.11 3.41 22.55
C PHE A 76 -14.16 2.64 23.36
N ILE A 77 -13.76 1.44 23.79
CA ILE A 77 -14.52 0.58 24.69
C ILE A 77 -13.67 0.42 25.96
N GLU A 78 -14.05 1.09 27.04
CA GLU A 78 -13.36 0.99 28.34
C GLU A 78 -14.00 -0.07 29.26
N GLY A 79 -15.24 -0.47 28.98
CA GLY A 79 -15.95 -1.53 29.70
C GLY A 79 -17.09 -2.13 28.87
N PRO A 80 -17.65 -3.27 29.30
CA PRO A 80 -18.76 -3.90 28.60
C PRO A 80 -19.95 -2.93 28.43
N GLY A 81 -20.41 -2.75 27.18
CA GLY A 81 -21.53 -1.87 26.85
C GLY A 81 -21.17 -0.39 26.68
N ASP A 82 -19.92 0.00 26.88
CA ASP A 82 -19.45 1.36 26.63
C ASP A 82 -18.98 1.51 25.18
N PHE A 83 -19.51 2.49 24.45
CA PHE A 83 -19.10 2.81 23.09
C PHE A 83 -19.05 4.33 22.95
N ARG A 84 -17.87 4.91 23.10
CA ARG A 84 -17.69 6.37 23.12
C ARG A 84 -16.85 6.83 21.96
N GLU A 85 -17.37 7.84 21.25
CA GLU A 85 -16.61 8.58 20.25
C GLU A 85 -15.44 9.34 20.89
N LYS A 86 -14.33 9.36 20.16
CA LYS A 86 -13.08 10.05 20.50
C LYS A 86 -12.59 10.88 19.30
N PRO A 87 -13.32 11.94 18.90
CA PRO A 87 -12.97 12.75 17.74
C PRO A 87 -11.60 13.43 17.86
N GLU A 88 -11.14 13.70 19.07
CA GLU A 88 -9.82 14.27 19.35
C GLU A 88 -8.64 13.41 18.85
N LEU A 89 -8.86 12.12 18.60
CA LEU A 89 -7.85 11.21 18.07
C LEU A 89 -7.71 11.28 16.55
N LYS A 90 -8.67 11.90 15.86
CA LYS A 90 -8.55 12.22 14.44
C LYS A 90 -8.05 13.66 14.32
N GLY A 91 -6.76 13.81 14.02
CA GLY A 91 -6.19 15.13 13.75
C GLY A 91 -6.93 15.85 12.62
N PRO A 92 -6.93 17.20 12.59
CA PRO A 92 -7.70 17.98 11.62
C PRO A 92 -7.33 17.67 10.15
N ASP A 93 -6.07 17.29 9.92
CA ASP A 93 -5.56 16.93 8.59
C ASP A 93 -5.31 15.41 8.42
N ASP A 94 -5.75 14.59 9.38
CA ASP A 94 -5.56 13.14 9.33
C ASP A 94 -6.53 12.52 8.31
N ARG A 95 -6.03 12.30 7.10
CA ARG A 95 -6.73 11.57 6.04
C ARG A 95 -6.32 10.11 6.00
N TRP A 96 -7.31 9.24 5.97
CA TRP A 96 -7.09 7.79 5.87
C TRP A 96 -7.40 7.40 4.45
N HIS A 97 -6.58 6.56 3.85
CA HIS A 97 -6.70 6.17 2.45
C HIS A 97 -6.76 4.67 2.33
N VAL A 98 -7.54 4.21 1.38
CA VAL A 98 -7.62 2.82 0.95
C VAL A 98 -7.24 2.71 -0.51
N GLY A 99 -6.66 1.57 -0.88
CA GLY A 99 -6.37 1.25 -2.26
C GLY A 99 -7.62 0.82 -3.02
N ARG A 100 -7.67 1.06 -4.33
CA ARG A 100 -8.77 0.70 -5.23
C ARG A 100 -8.26 -0.18 -6.38
N PRO A 101 -8.85 -1.37 -6.62
CA PRO A 101 -10.01 -1.96 -5.93
C PRO A 101 -9.70 -2.48 -4.51
N ASN A 102 -8.43 -2.60 -4.15
CA ASN A 102 -8.00 -3.05 -2.82
C ASN A 102 -6.62 -2.45 -2.49
N MET A 103 -6.10 -2.73 -1.28
CA MET A 103 -4.84 -2.17 -0.77
C MET A 103 -3.59 -2.52 -1.60
N ALA A 104 -3.61 -3.59 -2.41
CA ALA A 104 -2.49 -3.96 -3.27
C ALA A 104 -2.33 -3.03 -4.49
N SER A 105 -3.33 -2.20 -4.79
CA SER A 105 -3.25 -1.16 -5.84
C SER A 105 -2.05 -0.23 -5.68
N PHE A 106 -1.64 0.11 -4.44
CA PHE A 106 -0.47 0.97 -4.18
C PHE A 106 0.85 0.39 -4.69
N VAL A 107 0.90 -0.92 -4.91
CA VAL A 107 2.10 -1.64 -5.37
C VAL A 107 1.95 -2.21 -6.77
N GLN A 108 0.86 -1.91 -7.48
CA GLN A 108 0.70 -2.34 -8.88
C GLN A 108 1.74 -1.64 -9.77
N LEU A 109 2.47 -2.42 -10.55
CA LEU A 109 3.41 -1.90 -11.53
C LEU A 109 2.66 -1.48 -12.79
N SER A 110 2.85 -0.21 -13.19
CA SER A 110 2.38 0.30 -14.48
C SER A 110 3.12 -0.37 -15.65
N GLU A 111 2.63 -0.19 -16.88
CA GLU A 111 3.34 -0.64 -18.08
C GLU A 111 4.74 -0.02 -18.19
N GLU A 112 4.91 1.23 -17.76
CA GLU A 112 6.20 1.90 -17.74
C GLU A 112 7.14 1.30 -16.69
N ASP A 113 6.62 1.02 -15.49
CA ASP A 113 7.36 0.34 -14.43
C ASP A 113 7.89 -1.02 -14.94
N ARG A 114 7.06 -1.76 -15.70
CA ARG A 114 7.40 -3.10 -16.22
C ARG A 114 8.49 -3.10 -17.29
N LYS A 115 8.80 -1.96 -17.92
CA LYS A 115 9.94 -1.85 -18.84
C LYS A 115 11.30 -1.92 -18.12
N GLN A 116 11.32 -1.55 -16.84
CA GLN A 116 12.54 -1.47 -16.03
C GLN A 116 12.54 -2.44 -14.84
N ILE A 117 11.37 -2.93 -14.42
CA ILE A 117 11.21 -3.79 -13.24
C ILE A 117 10.72 -5.16 -13.67
N THR A 118 11.56 -6.17 -13.46
CA THR A 118 11.23 -7.58 -13.69
C THR A 118 10.94 -8.27 -12.37
N ILE A 119 9.81 -8.98 -12.27
CA ILE A 119 9.50 -9.83 -11.11
C ILE A 119 10.12 -11.21 -11.31
N CYS A 120 10.93 -11.67 -10.36
CA CYS A 120 11.79 -12.85 -10.52
C CYS A 120 11.40 -14.05 -9.64
N GLY A 121 10.31 -13.95 -8.88
CA GLY A 121 9.86 -15.03 -7.98
C GLY A 121 10.65 -15.08 -6.67
N GLU A 122 10.67 -16.25 -6.03
CA GLU A 122 11.32 -16.47 -4.74
C GLU A 122 12.85 -16.49 -4.85
N VAL A 123 13.53 -16.01 -3.80
CA VAL A 123 14.97 -16.11 -3.63
C VAL A 123 15.28 -16.86 -2.33
N SER A 124 16.01 -17.97 -2.44
CA SER A 124 16.40 -18.81 -1.28
C SER A 124 17.83 -18.56 -0.80
N SER A 125 18.68 -17.95 -1.64
CA SER A 125 20.02 -17.54 -1.26
C SER A 125 20.48 -16.34 -2.08
N LEU A 126 21.30 -15.48 -1.47
CA LEU A 126 21.91 -14.33 -2.13
C LEU A 126 23.43 -14.43 -1.94
N ARG A 127 24.16 -14.38 -3.04
CA ARG A 127 25.63 -14.40 -3.07
C ARG A 127 26.11 -13.25 -3.93
N TRP A 128 27.15 -12.57 -3.47
CA TRP A 128 27.85 -11.59 -4.27
C TRP A 128 28.90 -12.32 -5.09
N ALA A 129 29.10 -11.90 -6.34
CA ALA A 129 30.27 -12.36 -7.08
C ALA A 129 31.51 -11.79 -6.38
N GLU A 130 32.48 -12.67 -6.10
CA GLU A 130 33.81 -12.27 -5.63
C GLU A 130 34.59 -11.54 -6.75
#